data_AF-A0AAF0MIE8-F1
#
_entry.id   AF-A0AAF0MIE8-F1
#
_cell.length_a   1.000
_cell.length_b   1.000
_cell.length_c   1.000
_cell.angle_alpha   90.00
_cell.angle_beta   90.00
_cell.angle_gamma   90.00
#
_symmetry.space_group_name_H-M   'P 1'
#
loop_
_entity.id
_entity.type
_entity.pdbx_description
1 polymer ?
#
loop_
_entity_poly.entity_id
_entity_poly.type
_entity_poly.pdbx_seq_one_letter_code
_entity_poly.pdbx_strand_id
1 'polypeptide(L)'
;METIPPVGRQRKPRRERRTAAITIGLPVVGAADAPVAYRVPSEFTDDVAEAREFREYDGALYWSTPFYDTSATAEQRLGQVATRISEETHLSKEHAEQEAANRLRDTIVIDGTVWEKTTPPGYQVRTHGQPGSKDSKTTIGYALEGADKYGEPWFPAGAAGHGSAVHAALELAVERGDTGSMDSITSVRPIDVPQPAPQRNMWNDPEFLLGHLDDLRTDIADRRYEGRDQPEVMQTLFDQRADVVRRLQDAGVEVPRP
;
A
#
# COMPACT_ATOMS: atom_id res chain seq x y z
N MET A 1 36.29 48.54 -41.65
CA MET A 1 35.81 48.89 -40.30
C MET A 1 34.34 48.55 -40.25
N GLU A 2 34.00 47.44 -39.59
CA GLU A 2 32.64 46.94 -39.49
C GLU A 2 32.03 47.52 -38.20
N THR A 3 31.02 48.38 -38.35
CA THR A 3 30.36 49.09 -37.25
C THR A 3 29.37 48.13 -36.57
N ILE A 4 29.76 47.61 -35.40
CA ILE A 4 28.88 46.82 -34.53
C ILE A 4 27.77 47.77 -34.04
N PRO A 5 26.48 47.49 -34.31
CA PRO A 5 25.40 48.33 -33.81
C PRO A 5 25.36 48.28 -32.28
N PRO A 6 25.03 49.41 -31.61
CA PRO A 6 24.95 49.44 -30.16
C PRO A 6 23.89 48.46 -29.68
N VAL A 7 24.29 47.53 -28.81
CA VAL A 7 23.37 46.63 -28.10
C VAL A 7 22.46 47.53 -27.25
N GLY A 8 21.25 47.81 -27.74
CA GLY A 8 20.28 48.62 -27.03
C GLY A 8 20.09 48.09 -25.61
N ARG A 9 19.96 48.98 -24.63
CA ARG A 9 19.73 48.60 -23.22
C ARG A 9 18.51 47.69 -23.14
N GLN A 10 18.73 46.38 -23.02
CA GLN A 10 17.66 45.46 -22.71
C GLN A 10 17.08 45.87 -21.36
N ARG A 11 15.81 46.30 -21.35
CA ARG A 11 15.10 46.62 -20.11
C ARG A 11 15.02 45.35 -19.28
N LYS A 12 15.45 45.42 -18.02
CA LYS A 12 15.26 44.30 -17.07
C LYS A 12 13.78 43.93 -17.06
N PRO A 13 13.42 42.63 -17.10
CA PRO A 13 12.05 42.18 -16.91
C PRO A 13 11.49 42.80 -15.62
N ARG A 14 10.34 43.45 -15.71
CA ARG A 14 9.64 43.96 -14.53
C ARG A 14 8.62 42.91 -14.10
N ARG A 15 8.56 42.61 -12.80
CA ARG A 15 7.50 41.79 -12.25
C ARG A 15 6.20 42.57 -12.33
N GLU A 16 5.20 42.02 -13.01
CA GLU A 16 3.85 42.58 -13.09
C GLU A 16 2.92 41.72 -12.24
N ARG A 17 2.05 42.35 -11.46
CA ARG A 17 0.98 41.65 -10.75
C ARG A 17 -0.23 41.55 -11.66
N ARG A 18 -0.61 40.33 -12.02
CA ARG A 18 -1.82 40.04 -12.80
C ARG A 18 -2.71 39.07 -12.02
N THR A 19 -4.01 39.16 -12.24
CA THR A 19 -5.01 38.30 -11.61
C THR A 19 -5.64 37.42 -12.69
N ALA A 20 -5.71 36.11 -12.44
CA ALA A 20 -6.35 35.14 -13.32
C ALA A 20 -7.03 34.07 -12.48
N ALA A 21 -8.13 33.50 -13.00
CA ALA A 21 -8.75 32.31 -12.43
C ALA A 21 -8.19 31.06 -13.11
N ILE A 22 -7.76 30.08 -12.30
CA ILE A 22 -7.30 28.74 -12.73
C ILE A 22 -8.28 27.70 -12.21
N THR A 23 -8.46 26.60 -12.94
CA THR A 23 -9.33 25.49 -12.51
C THR A 23 -8.49 24.24 -12.36
N ILE A 24 -8.51 23.63 -11.17
CA ILE A 24 -7.77 22.41 -10.87
C ILE A 24 -8.71 21.35 -10.31
N GLY A 25 -8.51 20.10 -10.72
CA GLY A 25 -9.27 18.96 -10.23
C GLY A 25 -8.53 18.24 -9.10
N LEU A 26 -9.27 17.79 -8.09
CA LEU A 26 -8.78 16.88 -7.05
C LEU A 26 -9.76 15.69 -7.00
N PRO A 27 -9.30 14.44 -7.22
CA PRO A 27 -10.19 13.28 -7.16
C PRO A 27 -10.76 13.11 -5.75
N VAL A 28 -12.08 12.89 -5.68
CA VAL A 28 -12.80 12.58 -4.44
C VAL A 28 -13.53 11.26 -4.64
N VAL A 29 -13.24 10.29 -3.78
CA VAL A 29 -13.77 8.92 -3.88
C VAL A 29 -14.24 8.41 -2.52
N GLY A 30 -15.11 7.41 -2.53
CA GLY A 30 -15.54 6.74 -1.30
C GLY A 30 -14.53 5.66 -0.88
N ALA A 31 -14.53 5.30 0.40
CA ALA A 31 -13.70 4.19 0.91
C ALA A 31 -13.97 2.85 0.21
N ALA A 32 -15.16 2.64 -0.36
CA ALA A 32 -15.50 1.44 -1.11
C ALA A 32 -14.71 1.32 -2.41
N ASP A 33 -14.39 2.45 -3.05
CA ASP A 33 -13.62 2.50 -4.29
C ASP A 33 -12.10 2.50 -4.04
N ALA A 34 -11.69 2.75 -2.80
CA ALA A 34 -10.31 2.76 -2.37
C ALA A 34 -10.08 1.81 -1.16
N PRO A 35 -10.07 0.49 -1.40
CA PRO A 35 -9.92 -0.51 -0.35
C PRO A 35 -8.55 -0.44 0.33
N VAL A 36 -8.50 -0.89 1.59
CA VAL A 36 -7.25 -0.99 2.35
C VAL A 36 -6.41 -2.14 1.80
N ALA A 37 -5.21 -1.83 1.32
CA ALA A 37 -4.23 -2.78 0.79
C ALA A 37 -3.17 -3.18 1.83
N TYR A 38 -2.83 -2.29 2.77
CA TYR A 38 -1.93 -2.60 3.88
C TYR A 38 -2.39 -1.92 5.18
N ARG A 39 -2.13 -2.56 6.32
CA ARG A 39 -2.18 -1.93 7.64
C ARG A 39 -0.85 -2.11 8.35
N VAL A 40 -0.18 -0.99 8.55
CA VAL A 40 1.11 -0.93 9.26
C VAL A 40 0.84 -0.62 10.73
N PRO A 41 1.21 -1.51 11.67
CA PRO A 41 1.01 -1.25 13.10
C PRO A 41 1.72 0.02 13.57
N SER A 42 1.19 0.67 14.61
CA SER A 42 1.90 1.78 15.26
C SER A 42 3.21 1.30 15.90
N GLU A 43 4.25 2.13 15.92
CA GLU A 43 5.48 1.81 16.68
C GLU A 43 5.36 2.23 18.16
N PHE A 44 4.30 2.98 18.51
CA PHE A 44 4.18 3.66 19.81
C PHE A 44 3.06 3.11 20.70
N THR A 45 2.08 2.41 20.12
CA THR A 45 0.94 1.87 20.85
C THR A 45 0.55 0.49 20.35
N ASP A 46 -0.10 -0.29 21.21
CA ASP A 46 -0.69 -1.56 20.84
C ASP A 46 -2.09 -1.43 20.24
N ASP A 47 -2.68 -0.24 20.24
CA ASP A 47 -4.00 0.01 19.68
C ASP A 47 -4.02 -0.21 18.16
N VAL A 48 -4.89 -1.13 17.72
CA VAL A 48 -5.11 -1.46 16.31
C VAL A 48 -5.75 -0.29 15.56
N ALA A 49 -6.52 0.57 16.25
CA ALA A 49 -7.12 1.76 15.66
C ALA A 49 -6.08 2.82 15.25
N GLU A 50 -4.87 2.76 15.82
CA GLU A 50 -3.75 3.64 15.44
C GLU A 50 -2.87 3.05 14.34
N ALA A 51 -3.27 1.92 13.74
CA ALA A 51 -2.58 1.39 12.57
C ALA A 51 -2.68 2.36 11.39
N ARG A 52 -1.57 2.51 10.66
CA ARG A 52 -1.52 3.31 9.44
C ARG A 52 -2.06 2.49 8.29
N GLU A 53 -3.17 2.95 7.72
CA GLU A 53 -3.75 2.31 6.53
C GLU A 53 -3.08 2.82 5.26
N PHE A 54 -2.93 1.91 4.30
CA PHE A 54 -2.59 2.20 2.92
C PHE A 54 -3.73 1.71 2.05
N ARG A 55 -4.21 2.55 1.15
CA ARG A 55 -5.36 2.28 0.30
C ARG A 55 -4.97 2.28 -1.16
N GLU A 56 -5.54 1.36 -1.93
CA GLU A 56 -5.31 1.26 -3.36
C GLU A 56 -6.43 1.97 -4.12
N TYR A 57 -6.07 2.81 -5.09
CA TYR A 57 -7.01 3.43 -6.00
C TYR A 57 -6.36 3.56 -7.38
N ASP A 58 -7.06 3.12 -8.43
CA ASP A 58 -6.58 3.15 -9.82
C ASP A 58 -5.17 2.55 -10.01
N GLY A 59 -4.90 1.42 -9.35
CA GLY A 59 -3.61 0.71 -9.39
C GLY A 59 -2.45 1.44 -8.71
N ALA A 60 -2.72 2.52 -7.97
CA ALA A 60 -1.74 3.24 -7.18
C ALA A 60 -2.04 3.14 -5.68
N LEU A 61 -0.99 3.12 -4.87
CA LEU A 61 -1.09 3.09 -3.42
C LEU A 61 -1.08 4.50 -2.85
N TYR A 62 -1.91 4.72 -1.84
CA TYR A 62 -2.06 5.99 -1.15
C TYR A 62 -2.01 5.77 0.36
N TRP A 63 -1.47 6.75 1.10
CA TRP A 63 -1.46 6.74 2.56
C TRP A 63 -1.86 8.11 3.13
N SER A 64 -2.43 8.11 4.34
CA SER A 64 -2.66 9.33 5.11
C SER A 64 -1.33 9.71 5.79
N THR A 65 -0.66 10.75 5.28
CA THR A 65 0.67 11.16 5.75
C THR A 65 0.64 11.62 7.20
N PRO A 66 1.38 11.01 8.15
CA PRO A 66 1.44 11.49 9.53
C PRO A 66 2.23 12.81 9.71
N PHE A 67 2.96 13.25 8.68
CA PHE A 67 3.90 14.39 8.74
C PHE A 67 3.29 15.72 8.30
N TYR A 68 2.13 15.68 7.66
CA TYR A 68 1.29 16.84 7.37
C TYR A 68 -0.02 16.62 8.12
N ASP A 69 -0.76 17.68 8.43
CA ASP A 69 -2.02 17.62 9.17
C ASP A 69 -2.90 16.49 8.59
N THR A 70 -2.95 15.33 9.25
CA THR A 70 -3.60 14.08 8.77
C THR A 70 -5.11 14.23 8.62
N SER A 71 -5.62 15.38 9.07
CA SER A 71 -7.02 15.78 9.03
C SER A 71 -7.31 16.83 7.95
N ALA A 72 -6.33 17.15 7.09
CA ALA A 72 -6.53 18.15 6.05
C ALA A 72 -7.71 17.76 5.14
N THR A 73 -8.72 18.63 5.08
CA THR A 73 -9.82 18.46 4.15
C THR A 73 -9.40 18.79 2.72
N ALA A 74 -10.21 18.39 1.74
CA ALA A 74 -10.02 18.77 0.34
C ALA A 74 -9.86 20.29 0.18
N GLU A 75 -10.70 21.07 0.86
CA GLU A 75 -10.69 22.54 0.82
C GLU A 75 -9.40 23.11 1.40
N GLN A 76 -8.91 22.56 2.51
CA GLN A 76 -7.68 22.99 3.13
C GLN A 76 -6.48 22.72 2.21
N ARG A 77 -6.42 21.56 1.57
CA ARG A 77 -5.35 21.23 0.61
C ARG A 77 -5.41 22.12 -0.62
N LEU A 78 -6.60 22.36 -1.18
CA LEU A 78 -6.80 23.30 -2.28
C LEU A 78 -6.39 24.74 -1.89
N GLY A 79 -6.73 25.18 -0.69
CA GLY A 79 -6.35 26.49 -0.14
C GLY A 79 -4.82 26.65 0.02
N GLN A 80 -4.13 25.60 0.47
CA GLN A 80 -2.67 25.58 0.56
C GLN A 80 -2.02 25.72 -0.82
N VAL A 81 -2.52 24.99 -1.83
CA VAL A 81 -2.04 25.09 -3.21
C VAL A 81 -2.33 26.48 -3.78
N ALA A 82 -3.54 27.01 -3.60
CA ALA A 82 -3.90 28.35 -4.05
C ALA A 82 -3.00 29.44 -3.46
N THR A 83 -2.72 29.35 -2.15
CA THR A 83 -1.81 30.29 -1.45
C THR A 83 -0.41 30.23 -2.05
N ARG A 84 0.18 29.03 -2.16
CA ARG A 84 1.51 28.83 -2.78
C ARG A 84 1.59 29.40 -4.19
N ILE A 85 0.61 29.10 -5.03
CA ILE A 85 0.58 29.55 -6.42
C ILE A 85 0.46 31.08 -6.49
N SER A 86 -0.24 31.72 -5.55
CA SER A 86 -0.37 33.18 -5.49
C SER A 86 0.91 33.91 -5.04
N GLU A 87 1.75 33.25 -4.24
CA GLU A 87 3.01 33.80 -3.71
C GLU A 87 4.19 33.62 -4.69
N GLU A 88 4.14 32.58 -5.52
CA GLU A 88 5.19 32.25 -6.49
C GLU A 88 5.07 33.07 -7.79
N THR A 89 6.21 33.33 -8.45
CA THR A 89 6.22 34.02 -9.75
C THR A 89 6.09 33.01 -10.88
N HIS A 90 5.06 33.17 -11.71
CA HIS A 90 4.79 32.29 -12.84
C HIS A 90 5.01 33.00 -14.18
N LEU A 91 5.43 32.24 -15.19
CA LEU A 91 5.70 32.76 -16.53
C LEU A 91 4.42 33.11 -17.31
N SER A 92 3.34 32.38 -17.04
CA SER A 92 2.03 32.58 -17.66
C SER A 92 0.91 32.02 -16.76
N LYS A 93 -0.35 32.20 -17.18
CA LYS A 93 -1.50 31.55 -16.52
C LYS A 93 -1.37 30.03 -16.62
N GLU A 94 -1.02 29.53 -17.79
CA GLU A 94 -0.88 28.09 -18.07
C GLU A 94 0.24 27.46 -17.23
N HIS A 95 1.34 28.20 -17.02
CA HIS A 95 2.40 27.76 -16.11
C HIS A 95 1.89 27.63 -14.67
N ALA A 96 1.12 28.61 -14.18
CA ALA A 96 0.54 28.56 -12.84
C ALA A 96 -0.47 27.41 -12.69
N GLU A 97 -1.29 27.17 -13.71
CA GLU A 97 -2.27 26.08 -13.74
C GLU A 97 -1.58 24.71 -13.76
N GLN A 98 -0.55 24.54 -14.58
CA GLN A 98 0.26 23.31 -14.59
C GLN A 98 0.97 23.07 -13.26
N GLU A 99 1.54 24.11 -12.66
CA GLU A 99 2.22 24.01 -11.36
C GLU A 99 1.24 23.64 -10.23
N ALA A 100 0.02 24.22 -10.27
CA ALA A 100 -1.06 23.86 -9.35
C ALA A 100 -1.50 22.40 -9.52
N ALA A 101 -1.69 21.95 -10.77
CA ALA A 101 -2.03 20.56 -11.08
C ALA A 101 -0.91 19.59 -10.64
N ASN A 102 0.36 19.94 -10.87
CA ASN A 102 1.50 19.13 -10.45
C ASN A 102 1.55 18.94 -8.93
N ARG A 103 1.17 19.95 -8.14
CA ARG A 103 1.13 19.86 -6.66
C ARG A 103 0.04 18.94 -6.13
N LEU A 104 -1.01 18.71 -6.92
CA LEU A 104 -2.13 17.82 -6.57
C LEU A 104 -2.06 16.47 -7.28
N ARG A 105 -1.12 16.28 -8.22
CA ARG A 105 -1.00 15.08 -9.06
C ARG A 105 -0.98 13.79 -8.25
N ASP A 106 -0.28 13.83 -7.12
CA ASP A 106 -0.04 12.69 -6.25
C ASP A 106 -1.00 12.74 -5.04
N THR A 107 -2.15 13.39 -5.15
CA THR A 107 -3.11 13.57 -4.06
C THR A 107 -4.53 13.14 -4.48
N ILE A 108 -5.22 12.44 -3.59
CA ILE A 108 -6.65 12.12 -3.71
C ILE A 108 -7.36 12.39 -2.38
N VAL A 109 -8.69 12.40 -2.40
CA VAL A 109 -9.51 12.51 -1.21
C VAL A 109 -10.35 11.24 -1.09
N ILE A 110 -10.22 10.53 0.04
CA ILE A 110 -11.01 9.33 0.35
C ILE A 110 -11.82 9.65 1.60
N ASP A 111 -13.16 9.56 1.51
CA ASP A 111 -14.09 9.85 2.62
C ASP A 111 -13.83 11.22 3.30
N GLY A 112 -13.44 12.23 2.52
CA GLY A 112 -13.18 13.59 3.01
C GLY A 112 -11.78 13.81 3.60
N THR A 113 -10.97 12.76 3.74
CA THR A 113 -9.57 12.85 4.16
C THR A 113 -8.65 12.91 2.95
N VAL A 114 -7.58 13.71 3.02
CA VAL A 114 -6.56 13.80 1.96
C VAL A 114 -5.54 12.66 2.11
N TRP A 115 -5.25 12.01 0.99
CA TRP A 115 -4.27 10.92 0.88
C TRP A 115 -3.23 11.26 -0.19
N GLU A 116 -1.98 10.87 0.06
CA GLU A 116 -0.88 11.10 -0.87
C GLU A 116 -0.40 9.77 -1.49
N LYS A 117 -0.03 9.80 -2.76
CA LYS A 117 0.48 8.65 -3.49
C LYS A 117 1.80 8.21 -2.88
N THR A 118 1.97 6.90 -2.75
CA THR A 118 3.10 6.31 -2.05
C THR A 118 3.52 4.98 -2.69
N THR A 119 4.62 4.42 -2.20
CA THR A 119 5.12 3.09 -2.56
C THR A 119 4.74 2.07 -1.48
N PRO A 120 4.82 0.75 -1.78
CA PRO A 120 4.49 -0.28 -0.81
C PRO A 120 5.28 -0.12 0.51
N PRO A 121 4.62 -0.32 1.67
CA PRO A 121 5.33 -0.39 2.94
C PRO A 121 6.08 -1.73 3.05
N GLY A 122 7.04 -1.75 3.96
CA GLY A 122 7.84 -2.93 4.27
C GLY A 122 8.64 -2.74 5.57
N TYR A 123 9.59 -3.63 5.77
CA TYR A 123 10.47 -3.67 6.93
C TYR A 123 11.86 -3.20 6.55
N GLN A 124 12.44 -2.34 7.38
CA GLN A 124 13.81 -1.88 7.21
C GLN A 124 14.64 -2.25 8.43
N VAL A 125 15.75 -2.95 8.18
CA VAL A 125 16.70 -3.32 9.24
C VAL A 125 17.72 -2.21 9.38
N ARG A 126 17.76 -1.55 10.55
CA ARG A 126 18.69 -0.47 10.85
C ARG A 126 19.70 -0.88 11.89
N THR A 127 20.88 -0.27 11.83
CA THR A 127 21.88 -0.42 12.89
C THR A 127 22.30 0.94 13.42
N HIS A 128 22.53 0.98 14.72
CA HIS A 128 23.01 2.15 15.44
C HIS A 128 24.24 1.77 16.27
N GLY A 129 25.10 2.76 16.53
CA GLY A 129 26.32 2.57 17.28
C GLY A 129 27.40 1.76 16.54
N GLN A 130 28.54 1.59 17.21
CA GLN A 130 29.68 0.84 16.68
C GLN A 130 29.54 -0.66 17.03
N PRO A 131 29.82 -1.60 16.12
CA PRO A 131 29.80 -3.04 16.41
C PRO A 131 30.62 -3.39 17.67
N GLY A 132 30.08 -4.26 18.53
CA GLY A 132 30.71 -4.69 19.78
C GLY A 132 30.73 -3.65 20.91
N SER A 133 30.20 -2.44 20.69
CA SER A 133 30.04 -1.44 21.76
C SER A 133 28.76 -1.67 22.56
N LYS A 134 28.69 -1.07 23.76
CA LYS A 134 27.47 -1.10 24.61
C LYS A 134 26.27 -0.41 23.95
N ASP A 135 26.51 0.45 22.98
CA ASP A 135 25.49 1.21 22.25
C ASP A 135 25.17 0.58 20.88
N SER A 136 25.76 -0.58 20.55
CA SER A 136 25.44 -1.30 19.33
C SER A 136 24.00 -1.80 19.40
N LYS A 137 23.16 -1.33 18.47
CA LYS A 137 21.75 -1.67 18.42
C LYS A 137 21.31 -2.01 17.01
N THR A 138 20.56 -3.08 16.86
CA THR A 138 19.93 -3.52 15.61
C THR A 138 18.43 -3.48 15.78
N THR A 139 17.74 -2.82 14.86
CA THR A 139 16.29 -2.62 14.96
C THR A 139 15.61 -2.92 13.62
N ILE A 140 14.33 -3.25 13.68
CA ILE A 140 13.47 -3.29 12.50
C ILE A 140 12.45 -2.16 12.67
N GLY A 141 12.36 -1.29 11.68
CA GLY A 141 11.31 -0.27 11.59
C GLY A 141 10.45 -0.46 10.34
N TYR A 142 9.30 0.20 10.30
CA TYR A 142 8.49 0.24 9.08
C TYR A 142 9.00 1.33 8.13
N ALA A 143 9.08 1.03 6.83
CA ALA A 143 9.56 1.96 5.82
C ALA A 143 8.83 1.77 4.48
N LEU A 144 8.81 2.82 3.66
CA LEU A 144 8.32 2.76 2.28
C LEU A 144 9.44 2.29 1.36
N GLU A 145 9.08 1.54 0.31
CA GLU A 145 10.04 1.11 -0.72
C GLU A 145 10.76 2.32 -1.35
N GLY A 146 12.09 2.26 -1.40
CA GLY A 146 12.92 3.31 -1.98
C GLY A 146 13.19 4.53 -1.07
N ALA A 147 12.76 4.50 0.19
CA ALA A 147 12.96 5.62 1.12
C ALA A 147 14.38 5.79 1.67
N ASP A 148 15.34 4.91 1.33
CA ASP A 148 16.62 4.89 2.02
C ASP A 148 17.81 5.49 1.27
N LYS A 149 18.58 6.31 2.01
CA LYS A 149 19.79 7.02 1.56
C LYS A 149 21.08 6.31 1.97
N TYR A 150 21.00 5.25 2.77
CA TYR A 150 22.15 4.64 3.45
C TYR A 150 22.39 3.17 3.11
N GLY A 151 21.59 2.57 2.23
CA GLY A 151 21.77 1.19 1.76
C GLY A 151 21.36 0.13 2.79
N GLU A 152 20.48 0.48 3.73
CA GLU A 152 19.96 -0.47 4.72
C GLU A 152 19.04 -1.51 4.03
N PRO A 153 19.09 -2.79 4.45
CA PRO A 153 18.24 -3.82 3.87
C PRO A 153 16.75 -3.50 4.07
N TRP A 154 15.99 -3.60 2.99
CA TRP A 154 14.54 -3.47 2.99
C TRP A 154 13.90 -4.78 2.54
N PHE A 155 12.80 -5.14 3.19
CA PHE A 155 12.02 -6.35 2.92
C PHE A 155 10.55 -5.99 2.71
N PRO A 156 9.86 -6.63 1.75
CA PRO A 156 8.46 -6.31 1.45
C PRO A 156 7.52 -6.64 2.61
N ALA A 157 6.34 -6.01 2.64
CA ALA A 157 5.28 -6.38 3.58
C ALA A 157 4.79 -7.83 3.38
N GLY A 158 4.12 -8.36 4.40
CA GLY A 158 3.58 -9.72 4.43
C GLY A 158 4.45 -10.73 5.18
N ALA A 159 3.92 -11.94 5.38
CA ALA A 159 4.51 -12.95 6.26
C ALA A 159 5.94 -13.38 5.85
N ALA A 160 6.18 -13.54 4.54
CA ALA A 160 7.49 -13.91 4.04
C ALA A 160 8.53 -12.80 4.29
N GLY A 161 8.20 -11.56 3.97
CA GLY A 161 9.10 -10.43 4.18
C GLY A 161 9.34 -10.11 5.65
N HIS A 162 8.34 -10.29 6.52
CA HIS A 162 8.51 -10.23 7.98
C HIS A 162 9.53 -11.25 8.47
N GLY A 163 9.37 -12.52 8.08
CA GLY A 163 10.31 -13.58 8.45
C GLY A 163 11.72 -13.31 7.96
N SER A 164 11.88 -12.84 6.72
CA SER A 164 13.19 -12.46 6.17
C SER A 164 13.81 -11.28 6.90
N ALA A 165 13.03 -10.26 7.26
CA ALA A 165 13.53 -9.11 8.01
C ALA A 165 13.99 -9.49 9.42
N VAL A 166 13.19 -10.30 10.13
CA VAL A 166 13.55 -10.82 11.47
C VAL A 166 14.81 -11.65 11.41
N HIS A 167 14.92 -12.55 10.44
CA HIS A 167 16.11 -13.37 10.26
C HIS A 167 17.36 -12.52 9.99
N ALA A 168 17.30 -11.62 9.01
CA ALA A 168 18.42 -10.75 8.67
C ALA A 168 18.84 -9.84 9.83
N ALA A 169 17.88 -9.31 10.60
CA ALA A 169 18.18 -8.49 11.77
C ALA A 169 18.84 -9.31 12.89
N LEU A 170 18.41 -10.54 13.12
CA LEU A 170 19.03 -11.42 14.12
C LEU A 170 20.46 -11.80 13.71
N GLU A 171 20.69 -12.16 12.44
CA GLU A 171 22.03 -12.44 11.92
C GLU A 171 22.96 -11.23 12.12
N LEU A 172 22.49 -10.04 11.73
CA LEU A 172 23.26 -8.80 11.89
C LEU A 172 23.51 -8.45 13.36
N ALA A 173 22.54 -8.70 14.24
CA ALA A 173 22.70 -8.49 15.68
C ALA A 173 23.77 -9.43 16.26
N VAL A 174 23.77 -10.70 15.88
CA VAL A 174 24.80 -11.69 16.28
C VAL A 174 26.18 -11.25 15.81
N GLU A 175 26.33 -10.90 14.53
CA GLU A 175 27.61 -10.45 13.96
C GLU A 175 28.19 -9.23 14.69
N ARG A 176 27.30 -8.35 15.15
CA ARG A 176 27.66 -7.12 15.87
C ARG A 176 27.82 -7.31 17.38
N GLY A 177 27.56 -8.50 17.92
CA GLY A 177 27.56 -8.77 19.36
C GLY A 177 26.42 -8.09 20.13
N ASP A 178 25.35 -7.68 19.43
CA ASP A 178 24.16 -7.06 20.01
C ASP A 178 23.17 -8.13 20.47
N THR A 179 23.33 -8.57 21.71
CA THR A 179 22.41 -9.52 22.36
C THR A 179 21.19 -8.83 22.99
N GLY A 180 21.29 -7.53 23.26
CA GLY A 180 20.24 -6.77 23.95
C GLY A 180 19.02 -6.48 23.06
N SER A 181 19.19 -6.45 21.75
CA SER A 181 18.10 -6.14 20.82
C SER A 181 17.33 -7.37 20.33
N MET A 182 17.80 -8.59 20.59
CA MET A 182 17.24 -9.83 20.03
C MET A 182 15.76 -10.04 20.37
N ASP A 183 15.37 -9.79 21.62
CA ASP A 183 13.98 -9.89 22.06
C ASP A 183 13.10 -8.84 21.36
N SER A 184 13.61 -7.62 21.17
CA SER A 184 12.88 -6.55 20.47
C SER A 184 12.70 -6.85 18.98
N ILE A 185 13.67 -7.50 18.34
CA ILE A 185 13.63 -7.87 16.91
C ILE A 185 12.50 -8.88 16.66
N THR A 186 12.37 -9.88 17.52
CA THR A 186 11.32 -10.91 17.39
C THR A 186 9.92 -10.41 17.77
N SER A 187 9.84 -9.30 18.52
CA SER A 187 8.59 -8.67 18.92
C SER A 187 7.99 -7.71 17.86
N VAL A 188 8.68 -7.52 16.73
CA VAL A 188 8.20 -6.65 15.65
C VAL A 188 6.91 -7.20 15.06
N ARG A 189 5.88 -6.36 15.01
CA ARG A 189 4.56 -6.77 14.55
C ARG A 189 4.51 -6.88 13.02
N PRO A 190 3.80 -7.89 12.47
CA PRO A 190 3.66 -8.02 11.03
C PRO A 190 2.78 -6.89 10.46
N ILE A 191 3.09 -6.44 9.24
CA ILE A 191 2.26 -5.57 8.43
C ILE A 191 1.15 -6.47 7.90
N ASP A 192 -0.09 -6.12 8.24
CA ASP A 192 -1.25 -6.83 7.75
C ASP A 192 -1.47 -6.46 6.28
N VAL A 193 -1.69 -7.48 5.46
CA VAL A 193 -1.97 -7.36 4.03
C VAL A 193 -3.37 -7.96 3.85
N PRO A 194 -4.43 -7.14 3.97
CA PRO A 194 -5.78 -7.63 3.81
C PRO A 194 -5.91 -8.31 2.45
N GLN A 195 -6.20 -9.61 2.46
CA GLN A 195 -6.55 -10.30 1.23
C GLN A 195 -7.79 -9.59 0.66
N PRO A 196 -7.83 -9.29 -0.65
CA PRO A 196 -9.05 -8.77 -1.25
C PRO A 196 -10.17 -9.74 -0.92
N ALA A 197 -11.29 -9.22 -0.39
CA ALA A 197 -12.48 -10.03 -0.19
C ALA A 197 -12.73 -10.81 -1.49
N PRO A 198 -12.92 -12.14 -1.44
CA PRO A 198 -13.06 -12.94 -2.66
C PRO A 198 -14.14 -12.28 -3.51
N GLN A 199 -13.79 -11.92 -4.75
CA GLN A 199 -14.74 -11.31 -5.67
C GLN A 199 -15.98 -12.21 -5.72
N ARG A 200 -17.13 -11.67 -5.29
CA ARG A 200 -18.43 -12.32 -5.46
C ARG A 200 -18.73 -12.42 -6.94
N ASN A 201 -18.23 -13.48 -7.57
CA ASN A 201 -18.75 -13.98 -8.83
C ASN A 201 -19.69 -15.16 -8.50
N MET A 202 -20.61 -15.50 -9.39
CA MET A 202 -21.56 -16.60 -9.16
C MET A 202 -20.87 -17.94 -8.81
N TRP A 203 -19.63 -18.12 -9.28
CA TRP A 203 -18.81 -19.31 -9.04
C TRP A 203 -18.16 -19.34 -7.66
N ASN A 204 -18.19 -18.23 -6.91
CA ASN A 204 -17.73 -18.05 -5.53
C ASN A 204 -18.89 -17.84 -4.56
N ASP A 205 -20.13 -17.91 -5.03
CA ASP A 205 -21.31 -17.76 -4.19
C ASP A 205 -21.48 -19.01 -3.30
N PRO A 206 -21.62 -18.84 -1.96
CA PRO A 206 -21.81 -19.96 -1.04
C PRO A 206 -22.96 -20.89 -1.38
N GLU A 207 -24.11 -20.38 -1.83
CA GLU A 207 -25.27 -21.21 -2.15
C GLU A 207 -24.99 -22.04 -3.41
N PHE A 208 -24.38 -21.42 -4.42
CA PHE A 208 -23.95 -22.12 -5.63
C PHE A 208 -22.91 -23.21 -5.35
N LEU A 209 -21.90 -22.89 -4.52
CA LEU A 209 -20.85 -23.84 -4.15
C LEU A 209 -21.38 -25.01 -3.32
N LEU A 210 -22.35 -24.79 -2.44
CA LEU A 210 -23.02 -25.86 -1.70
C LEU A 210 -23.81 -26.78 -2.64
N GLY A 211 -24.57 -26.23 -3.59
CA GLY A 211 -25.26 -27.03 -4.61
C GLY A 211 -24.28 -27.86 -5.45
N HIS A 212 -23.19 -27.25 -5.90
CA HIS A 212 -22.17 -27.94 -6.68
C HIS A 212 -21.46 -29.04 -5.87
N LEU A 213 -21.23 -28.83 -4.57
CA LEU A 213 -20.67 -29.86 -3.68
C LEU A 213 -21.58 -31.08 -3.57
N ASP A 214 -22.89 -30.88 -3.49
CA ASP A 214 -23.86 -31.97 -3.42
C ASP A 214 -24.00 -32.71 -4.75
N ASP A 215 -23.92 -32.02 -5.88
CA ASP A 215 -23.84 -32.64 -7.21
C ASP A 215 -22.60 -33.54 -7.33
N LEU A 216 -21.43 -33.04 -6.90
CA LEU A 216 -20.18 -33.82 -6.91
C LEU A 216 -20.26 -35.05 -6.00
N ARG A 217 -20.86 -34.92 -4.81
CA ARG A 217 -21.10 -36.06 -3.91
C ARG A 217 -21.99 -37.12 -4.56
N THR A 218 -23.04 -36.67 -5.24
CA THR A 218 -23.98 -37.54 -5.94
C THR A 218 -23.32 -38.25 -7.11
N ASP A 219 -22.57 -37.56 -7.98
CA ASP A 219 -21.88 -38.19 -9.12
C ASP A 219 -20.83 -39.21 -8.65
N ILE A 220 -20.08 -38.90 -7.58
CA ILE A 220 -19.15 -39.85 -6.95
C ILE A 220 -19.88 -41.10 -6.44
N ALA A 221 -21.05 -40.95 -5.82
CA ALA A 221 -21.84 -42.06 -5.29
C ALA A 221 -22.45 -42.91 -6.43
N ASP A 222 -23.07 -42.28 -7.42
CA ASP A 222 -23.71 -42.93 -8.56
C ASP A 222 -22.71 -43.72 -9.39
N ARG A 223 -21.53 -43.14 -9.68
CA ARG A 223 -20.46 -43.84 -10.41
C ARG A 223 -19.97 -45.08 -9.68
N ARG A 224 -19.86 -45.02 -8.35
CA ARG A 224 -19.50 -46.20 -7.53
C ARG A 224 -20.59 -47.25 -7.57
N TYR A 225 -21.86 -46.83 -7.47
CA TYR A 225 -22.99 -47.74 -7.48
C TYR A 225 -23.15 -48.45 -8.84
N GLU A 226 -22.96 -47.71 -9.93
CA GLU A 226 -23.12 -48.20 -11.30
C GLU A 226 -21.86 -48.89 -11.87
N GLY A 227 -20.78 -48.99 -11.09
CA GLY A 227 -19.51 -49.59 -11.55
C GLY A 227 -18.82 -48.78 -12.67
N ARG A 228 -19.02 -47.45 -12.69
CA ARG A 228 -18.40 -46.48 -13.62
C ARG A 228 -17.24 -45.71 -12.95
N ASP A 229 -16.61 -46.31 -11.96
CA ASP A 229 -15.57 -45.72 -11.09
C ASP A 229 -14.17 -45.73 -11.71
N GLN A 230 -14.06 -45.30 -12.96
CA GLN A 230 -12.78 -45.17 -13.66
C GLN A 230 -11.82 -44.28 -12.84
N PRO A 231 -10.60 -44.76 -12.50
CA PRO A 231 -9.73 -44.09 -11.53
C PRO A 231 -9.43 -42.62 -11.85
N GLU A 232 -9.17 -42.30 -13.12
CA GLU A 232 -8.85 -40.94 -13.58
C GLU A 232 -10.03 -39.97 -13.38
N VAL A 233 -11.24 -40.44 -13.65
CA VAL A 233 -12.46 -39.65 -13.50
C VAL A 233 -12.80 -39.45 -12.03
N MET A 234 -12.66 -40.52 -11.22
CA MET A 234 -12.86 -40.44 -9.78
C MET A 234 -11.87 -39.48 -9.12
N GLN A 235 -10.60 -39.50 -9.52
CA GLN A 235 -9.59 -38.57 -9.02
C GLN A 235 -9.96 -37.12 -9.35
N THR A 236 -10.38 -36.85 -10.59
CA THR A 236 -10.84 -35.53 -11.02
C THR A 236 -12.01 -35.02 -10.17
N LEU A 237 -13.00 -35.87 -9.89
CA LEU A 237 -14.14 -35.52 -9.05
C LEU A 237 -13.74 -35.26 -7.59
N PHE A 238 -12.77 -36.01 -7.05
CA PHE A 238 -12.24 -35.75 -5.71
C PHE A 238 -11.48 -34.44 -5.63
N ASP A 239 -10.68 -34.12 -6.64
CA ASP A 239 -9.93 -32.86 -6.71
C ASP A 239 -10.88 -31.66 -6.82
N GLN A 240 -11.90 -31.76 -7.68
CA GLN A 240 -12.97 -30.75 -7.79
C GLN A 240 -13.71 -30.57 -6.47
N ARG A 241 -14.07 -31.67 -5.81
CA ARG A 241 -14.72 -31.62 -4.49
C ARG A 241 -13.82 -30.95 -3.45
N ALA A 242 -12.52 -31.25 -3.44
CA ALA A 242 -11.59 -30.64 -2.51
C ALA A 242 -11.44 -29.13 -2.74
N ASP A 243 -11.41 -28.68 -3.99
CA ASP A 243 -11.35 -27.25 -4.32
C ASP A 243 -12.63 -26.52 -3.87
N VAL A 244 -13.81 -27.09 -4.12
CA VAL A 244 -15.10 -26.51 -3.69
C VAL A 244 -15.17 -26.39 -2.16
N VAL A 245 -14.76 -27.44 -1.43
CA VAL A 245 -14.71 -27.42 0.04
C VAL A 245 -13.77 -26.32 0.54
N ARG A 246 -12.58 -26.19 -0.05
CA ARG A 246 -11.63 -25.13 0.31
C ARG A 246 -12.24 -23.74 0.09
N ARG A 247 -12.91 -23.52 -1.05
CA ARG A 247 -13.55 -22.23 -1.37
C ARG A 247 -14.70 -21.90 -0.43
N LEU A 248 -15.48 -22.89 0.02
CA LEU A 248 -16.51 -22.70 1.05
C LEU A 248 -15.91 -22.36 2.42
N GLN A 249 -14.80 -23.00 2.80
CA GLN A 249 -14.07 -22.69 4.03
C GLN A 249 -13.46 -21.28 4.00
N ASP A 250 -12.87 -20.89 2.87
CA ASP A 250 -12.35 -19.53 2.63
C ASP A 250 -13.47 -18.48 2.72
N ALA A 251 -14.71 -18.86 2.40
CA ALA A 251 -15.91 -18.02 2.55
C ALA A 251 -16.55 -18.06 3.95
N GLY A 252 -15.96 -18.78 4.91
CA GLY A 252 -16.46 -18.90 6.28
C GLY A 252 -17.70 -19.80 6.43
N VAL A 253 -17.99 -20.64 5.44
CA VAL A 253 -19.12 -21.57 5.46
C VAL A 253 -18.70 -22.89 6.10
N GLU A 254 -19.43 -23.31 7.13
CA GLU A 254 -19.21 -24.62 7.75
C GLU A 254 -19.69 -25.72 6.80
N VAL A 255 -18.73 -26.49 6.26
CA VAL A 255 -19.04 -27.61 5.35
C VAL A 255 -19.31 -28.86 6.19
N PRO A 256 -20.54 -29.41 6.20
CA PRO A 256 -20.84 -30.64 6.91
C PRO A 256 -20.01 -31.79 6.31
N ARG A 257 -19.31 -32.53 7.16
CA ARG A 257 -18.57 -33.72 6.72
C ARG A 257 -19.57 -34.84 6.38
N PRO A 258 -19.39 -35.53 5.25
CA PRO A 258 -20.16 -36.75 4.97
C PRO A 258 -19.78 -37.88 5.93
#